data_AF-A0A212T9T1-F1
#
_entry.id   AF-A0A212T9T1-F1
#
_cell.length_a   1.000
_cell.length_b   1.000
_cell.length_c   1.000
_cell.angle_alpha   90.00
_cell.angle_beta   90.00
_cell.angle_gamma   90.00
#
_symmetry.space_group_name_H-M   'P 1'
#
loop_
_entity.id
_entity.type
_entity.pdbx_description
1 polymer ?
#
loop_
_entity_poly.entity_id
_entity_poly.type
_entity_poly.pdbx_seq_one_letter_code
_entity_poly.pdbx_strand_id
1 'polypeptide(L)'
;MRISTFLITAGLLTGLATTASAQTFTDPGAYNNFIVSEQRAMLKKNLRYISKSAHSDNEKKIDAKRQDLIKQTEASLNKVAKMPAFQDDKGFKEQTTEAFYRLLKVYSEDYKAVDMLAATRTATIENMEQYFKLQEIAEAKMQVVNDSVDAAQKRFAKRHNMTISEDPEGKRLANYMRQVSEVNTYQHKVYLAQFRIEKANARLTDALNAQDAAAFEQARLQLVQDAQTATTELSAIAPFRGKDAQYRDAARNLVKFHAAFSANQAPQMKDLMERKDRLTKADADKFNGFINTYNSQNQKLIAAYNQAGNTFQATYIPVFND
;
A
#
# COMPACT_ATOMS: atom_id res chain seq x y z
N MET A 1 -33.56 14.76 77.01
CA MET A 1 -32.80 15.66 77.91
C MET A 1 -31.47 15.98 77.25
N ARG A 2 -31.10 17.26 77.20
CA ARG A 2 -29.82 17.85 76.79
C ARG A 2 -29.57 18.04 75.28
N ILE A 3 -29.97 19.25 74.89
CA ILE A 3 -29.52 20.13 73.83
C ILE A 3 -27.99 20.23 73.81
N SER A 4 -27.38 20.25 72.61
CA SER A 4 -26.15 21.00 72.33
C SER A 4 -26.12 21.46 70.88
N THR A 5 -26.15 22.78 70.74
CA THR A 5 -26.07 23.63 69.56
C THR A 5 -24.67 23.59 68.93
N PHE A 6 -24.55 23.52 67.59
CA PHE A 6 -23.37 24.06 66.89
C PHE A 6 -23.74 24.64 65.50
N LEU A 7 -23.68 25.96 65.48
CA LEU A 7 -23.33 26.96 64.45
C LEU A 7 -23.18 26.57 62.97
N ILE A 8 -23.81 27.43 62.17
CA ILE A 8 -23.70 27.66 60.73
C ILE A 8 -22.30 28.15 60.36
N THR A 9 -21.70 27.55 59.32
CA THR A 9 -20.76 28.23 58.42
C THR A 9 -20.97 27.74 56.99
N ALA A 10 -21.60 28.58 56.18
CA ALA A 10 -21.67 28.45 54.73
C ALA A 10 -20.29 28.81 54.15
N GLY A 11 -19.52 27.81 53.75
CA GLY A 11 -18.29 27.98 52.99
C GLY A 11 -18.60 28.06 51.49
N LEU A 12 -18.51 29.26 50.92
CA LEU A 12 -18.44 29.49 49.48
C LEU A 12 -17.24 28.70 48.91
N LEU A 13 -17.50 27.61 48.19
CA LEU A 13 -16.51 27.03 47.28
C LEU A 13 -16.47 27.89 46.01
N THR A 14 -15.68 28.96 46.03
CA THR A 14 -15.24 29.62 44.80
C THR A 14 -14.28 28.68 44.08
N GLY A 15 -14.81 27.98 43.07
CA GLY A 15 -14.02 27.23 42.11
C GLY A 15 -13.06 28.18 41.37
N LEU A 16 -11.77 28.02 41.64
CA LEU A 16 -10.72 28.47 40.74
C LEU A 16 -10.80 27.61 39.47
N ALA A 17 -11.66 28.03 38.54
CA ALA A 17 -11.56 27.61 37.15
C ALA A 17 -10.24 28.19 36.63
N THR A 18 -9.19 27.39 36.60
CA THR A 18 -8.02 27.67 35.79
C THR A 18 -8.49 27.65 34.34
N THR A 19 -8.80 28.83 33.81
CA THR A 19 -8.99 29.01 32.37
C THR A 19 -7.70 28.55 31.71
N ALA A 20 -7.73 27.36 31.11
CA ALA A 20 -6.70 26.91 30.22
C ALA A 20 -6.50 28.03 29.19
N SER A 21 -5.35 28.70 29.22
CA SER A 21 -5.00 29.68 28.19
C SER A 21 -5.05 28.94 26.86
N ALA A 22 -6.08 29.24 26.05
CA ALA A 22 -5.99 28.99 24.62
C ALA A 22 -4.67 29.62 24.16
N GLN A 23 -3.86 28.88 23.40
CA GLN A 23 -2.63 29.43 22.85
C GLN A 23 -3.03 30.56 21.89
N THR A 24 -3.00 31.80 22.37
CA THR A 24 -3.23 32.98 21.54
C THR A 24 -1.93 33.27 20.81
N PHE A 25 -1.89 32.98 19.51
CA PHE A 25 -0.75 33.27 18.67
C PHE A 25 -0.72 34.77 18.36
N THR A 26 0.39 35.44 18.67
CA THR A 26 0.59 36.86 18.39
C THR A 26 1.42 37.10 17.12
N ASP A 27 2.11 36.07 16.64
CA ASP A 27 2.97 36.08 15.46
C ASP A 27 2.44 35.08 14.41
N PRO A 28 2.25 35.49 13.14
CA PRO A 28 1.75 34.59 12.10
C PRO A 28 2.75 33.48 11.78
N GLY A 29 4.05 33.70 11.99
CA GLY A 29 5.09 32.68 11.92
C GLY A 29 4.86 31.53 12.90
N ALA A 30 4.65 31.85 14.17
CA ALA A 30 4.35 30.88 15.23
C ALA A 30 3.05 30.11 14.95
N TYR A 31 2.01 30.80 14.46
CA TYR A 31 0.75 30.16 14.06
C TYR A 31 0.96 29.13 12.93
N ASN A 32 1.66 29.55 11.88
CA ASN A 32 2.01 28.69 10.76
C ASN A 32 2.85 27.49 11.20
N ASN A 33 3.89 27.73 12.00
CA ASN A 33 4.84 26.70 12.42
C ASN A 33 4.17 25.65 13.31
N PHE A 34 3.18 26.05 14.11
CA PHE A 34 2.37 25.11 14.88
C PHE A 34 1.56 24.17 13.97
N ILE A 35 0.86 24.70 12.97
CA ILE A 35 0.07 23.87 12.04
C ILE A 35 0.99 22.93 11.23
N VAL A 36 2.09 23.47 10.72
CA VAL A 36 3.07 22.70 9.93
C VAL A 36 3.73 21.60 10.77
N SER A 37 4.01 21.85 12.05
CA SER A 37 4.61 20.82 12.92
C SER A 37 3.66 19.66 13.17
N GLU A 38 2.36 19.92 13.33
CA GLU A 38 1.32 18.88 13.43
C GLU A 38 1.18 18.11 12.11
N GLN A 39 1.24 18.79 10.95
CA GLN A 39 1.27 18.13 9.64
C GLN A 39 2.48 17.19 9.51
N ARG A 40 3.69 17.66 9.87
CA ARG A 40 4.92 16.85 9.83
C ARG A 40 4.83 15.63 10.75
N ALA A 41 4.28 15.78 11.95
CA ALA A 41 4.12 14.67 12.89
C ALA A 41 3.28 13.54 12.29
N MET A 42 2.18 13.87 11.62
CA MET A 42 1.34 12.90 10.91
C MET A 42 2.07 12.28 9.71
N LEU A 43 2.72 13.10 8.88
CA LEU A 43 3.47 12.62 7.71
C LEU A 43 4.55 11.61 8.10
N LYS A 44 5.28 11.84 9.20
CA LYS A 44 6.26 10.87 9.73
C LYS A 44 5.62 9.54 10.11
N LYS A 45 4.46 9.56 10.78
CA LYS A 45 3.73 8.33 11.11
C LYS A 45 3.24 7.61 9.86
N ASN A 46 2.79 8.36 8.85
CA ASN A 46 2.40 7.79 7.56
C ASN A 46 3.58 7.09 6.87
N LEU A 47 4.75 7.75 6.80
CA LEU A 47 5.94 7.13 6.22
C LEU A 47 6.40 5.88 6.96
N ARG A 48 6.29 5.86 8.29
CA ARG A 48 6.56 4.65 9.08
C ARG A 48 5.58 3.52 8.74
N TYR A 49 4.30 3.84 8.56
CA TYR A 49 3.29 2.86 8.15
C TYR A 49 3.57 2.32 6.74
N ILE A 50 3.81 3.20 5.78
CA ILE A 50 4.15 2.83 4.39
C ILE A 50 5.43 1.99 4.35
N SER A 51 6.49 2.46 5.00
CA SER A 51 7.75 1.73 5.07
C SER A 51 7.56 0.38 5.74
N LYS A 52 6.73 0.27 6.78
CA LYS A 52 6.50 -1.02 7.44
C LYS A 52 5.70 -1.97 6.55
N SER A 53 4.71 -1.46 5.83
CA SER A 53 3.89 -2.22 4.88
C SER A 53 4.71 -2.72 3.69
N ALA A 54 5.68 -1.93 3.23
CA ALA A 54 6.57 -2.30 2.13
C ALA A 54 7.62 -3.37 2.50
N HIS A 55 8.01 -3.45 3.78
CA HIS A 55 9.17 -4.27 4.22
C HIS A 55 8.80 -5.36 5.24
N SER A 56 7.52 -5.71 5.40
CA SER A 56 7.13 -6.67 6.43
C SER A 56 5.86 -7.43 6.06
N ASP A 57 5.90 -8.75 6.17
CA ASP A 57 4.70 -9.61 6.05
C ASP A 57 3.92 -9.75 7.37
N ASN A 58 4.35 -9.06 8.43
CA ASN A 58 3.73 -9.18 9.75
C ASN A 58 2.55 -8.21 9.85
N GLU A 59 1.36 -8.70 9.48
CA GLU A 59 0.11 -7.93 9.47
C GLU A 59 -0.17 -7.23 10.80
N LYS A 60 0.08 -7.89 11.94
CA LYS A 60 -0.10 -7.28 13.28
C LYS A 60 0.81 -6.06 13.48
N LYS A 61 2.07 -6.13 13.02
CA LYS A 61 3.01 -5.00 13.12
C LYS A 61 2.65 -3.88 12.14
N ILE A 62 2.12 -4.22 10.96
CA ILE A 62 1.63 -3.24 9.98
C ILE A 62 0.41 -2.49 10.55
N ASP A 63 -0.58 -3.22 11.06
CA ASP A 63 -1.77 -2.62 11.66
C ASP A 63 -1.44 -1.75 12.86
N ALA A 64 -0.51 -2.18 13.73
CA ALA A 64 -0.04 -1.34 14.83
C ALA A 64 0.49 0.03 14.35
N LYS A 65 1.18 0.09 13.21
CA LYS A 65 1.64 1.37 12.63
C LYS A 65 0.51 2.18 12.02
N ARG A 66 -0.51 1.54 11.45
CA ARG A 66 -1.74 2.21 11.03
C ARG A 66 -2.46 2.84 12.24
N GLN A 67 -2.61 2.11 13.34
CA GLN A 67 -3.22 2.61 14.56
C GLN A 67 -2.43 3.78 15.17
N ASP A 68 -1.09 3.72 15.15
CA ASP A 68 -0.24 4.84 15.59
C ASP A 68 -0.50 6.11 14.77
N LEU A 69 -0.69 5.96 13.45
CA LEU A 69 -0.99 7.06 12.54
C LEU A 69 -2.39 7.64 12.77
N ILE A 70 -3.40 6.78 12.96
CA ILE A 70 -4.77 7.20 13.28
C ILE A 70 -4.75 8.05 14.56
N LYS A 71 -4.14 7.54 15.64
CA LYS A 71 -4.03 8.26 16.93
C LYS A 71 -3.31 9.61 16.79
N GLN A 72 -2.20 9.65 16.02
CA GLN A 72 -1.50 10.91 15.77
C GLN A 72 -2.37 11.89 14.98
N THR A 73 -3.12 11.40 13.99
CA THR A 73 -4.02 12.23 13.16
C THR A 73 -5.15 12.82 14.00
N GLU A 74 -5.76 12.02 14.88
CA GLU A 74 -6.77 12.48 15.84
C GLU A 74 -6.20 13.55 16.80
N ALA A 75 -5.00 13.32 17.33
CA ALA A 75 -4.35 14.27 18.23
C ALA A 75 -4.04 15.61 17.52
N SER A 76 -3.49 15.55 16.30
CA SER A 76 -3.19 16.73 15.49
C SER A 76 -4.44 17.46 15.03
N LEU A 77 -5.49 16.75 14.62
CA LEU A 77 -6.80 17.30 14.30
C LEU A 77 -7.38 18.06 15.50
N ASN A 78 -7.38 17.44 16.68
CA ASN A 78 -7.90 18.05 17.90
C ASN A 78 -7.15 19.32 18.29
N LYS A 79 -5.82 19.35 18.13
CA LYS A 79 -5.00 20.53 18.41
C LYS A 79 -5.33 21.66 17.43
N VAL A 80 -5.31 21.39 16.12
CA VAL A 80 -5.58 22.40 15.09
C VAL A 80 -7.02 22.92 15.19
N ALA A 81 -8.00 22.04 15.39
CA ALA A 81 -9.41 22.43 15.53
C ALA A 81 -9.66 23.37 16.72
N LYS A 82 -8.89 23.23 17.81
CA LYS A 82 -8.99 24.07 19.02
C LYS A 82 -8.22 25.39 18.92
N MET A 83 -7.40 25.59 17.89
CA MET A 83 -6.71 26.88 17.70
C MET A 83 -7.71 28.01 17.49
N PRO A 84 -7.48 29.21 18.03
CA PRO A 84 -8.23 30.39 17.61
C PRO A 84 -7.91 30.72 16.13
N ALA A 85 -8.76 31.55 15.51
CA ALA A 85 -8.39 32.20 14.25
C ALA A 85 -7.22 33.15 14.50
N PHE A 86 -6.32 33.31 13.53
CA PHE A 86 -5.24 34.29 13.62
C PHE A 86 -5.72 35.62 13.08
N GLN A 87 -5.92 36.63 13.94
CA GLN A 87 -6.42 37.96 13.53
C GLN A 87 -7.67 37.85 12.64
N ASP A 88 -8.66 37.05 13.07
CA ASP A 88 -9.89 36.71 12.33
C ASP A 88 -9.72 35.92 11.02
N ASP A 89 -8.48 35.66 10.56
CA ASP A 89 -8.20 34.73 9.47
C ASP A 89 -8.30 33.27 9.95
N LYS A 90 -9.45 32.67 9.67
CA LYS A 90 -9.74 31.26 9.95
C LYS A 90 -9.31 30.31 8.83
N GLY A 91 -8.95 30.82 7.65
CA GLY A 91 -8.88 30.02 6.42
C GLY A 91 -7.82 28.92 6.45
N PHE A 92 -6.66 29.19 7.05
CA PHE A 92 -5.59 28.17 7.13
C PHE A 92 -5.95 27.05 8.10
N LYS A 93 -6.43 27.41 9.29
CA LYS A 93 -6.89 26.45 10.29
C LYS A 93 -8.03 25.60 9.75
N GLU A 94 -9.12 26.20 9.28
CA GLU A 94 -10.31 25.47 8.83
C GLU A 94 -9.94 24.48 7.71
N GLN A 95 -9.17 24.93 6.72
CA GLN A 95 -8.77 24.03 5.63
C GLN A 95 -7.83 22.92 6.09
N THR A 96 -6.97 23.19 7.06
CA THR A 96 -6.10 22.15 7.63
C THR A 96 -6.87 21.16 8.49
N THR A 97 -7.84 21.64 9.29
CA THR A 97 -8.77 20.80 10.05
C THR A 97 -9.53 19.86 9.11
N GLU A 98 -10.11 20.39 8.03
CA GLU A 98 -10.81 19.58 7.03
C GLU A 98 -9.89 18.57 6.34
N ALA A 99 -8.65 18.97 6.03
CA ALA A 99 -7.65 18.09 5.45
C ALA A 99 -7.31 16.93 6.40
N PHE A 100 -7.09 17.22 7.69
CA PHE A 100 -6.76 16.19 8.70
C PHE A 100 -7.94 15.27 8.97
N TYR A 101 -9.16 15.80 8.97
CA TYR A 101 -10.38 15.00 9.06
C TYR A 101 -10.53 14.05 7.87
N ARG A 102 -10.28 14.53 6.64
CA ARG A 102 -10.26 13.67 5.44
C ARG A 102 -9.18 12.60 5.51
N LEU A 103 -7.99 12.93 6.00
CA LEU A 103 -6.91 11.96 6.20
C LEU A 103 -7.35 10.85 7.16
N LEU A 104 -7.94 11.22 8.29
CA LEU A 104 -8.46 10.28 9.27
C LEU A 104 -9.49 9.35 8.63
N LYS A 105 -10.42 9.90 7.85
CA LYS A 105 -11.45 9.14 7.13
C LYS A 105 -10.86 8.12 6.15
N VAL A 106 -9.80 8.47 5.43
CA VAL A 106 -9.11 7.52 4.54
C VAL A 106 -8.60 6.33 5.36
N TYR A 107 -7.91 6.56 6.47
CA TYR A 107 -7.36 5.47 7.29
C TYR A 107 -8.38 4.65 8.08
N SER A 108 -9.50 5.27 8.48
CA SER A 108 -10.53 4.59 9.27
C SER A 108 -11.59 3.90 8.41
N GLU A 109 -11.91 4.43 7.23
CA GLU A 109 -12.98 3.93 6.36
C GLU A 109 -12.46 3.32 5.06
N ASP A 110 -11.66 4.04 4.26
CA ASP A 110 -11.21 3.53 2.96
C ASP A 110 -10.28 2.31 3.13
N TYR A 111 -9.39 2.34 4.13
CA TYR A 111 -8.58 1.17 4.46
C TYR A 111 -9.39 0.01 5.05
N LYS A 112 -10.58 0.27 5.62
CA LYS A 112 -11.46 -0.83 6.03
C LYS A 112 -11.97 -1.60 4.80
N ALA A 113 -12.22 -0.91 3.68
CA ALA A 113 -12.56 -1.58 2.42
C ALA A 113 -11.39 -2.40 1.86
N VAL A 114 -10.17 -1.88 1.96
CA VAL A 114 -8.94 -2.63 1.64
C VAL A 114 -8.81 -3.87 2.53
N ASP A 115 -9.00 -3.72 3.85
CA ASP A 115 -8.94 -4.80 4.84
C ASP A 115 -9.98 -5.89 4.56
N MET A 116 -11.21 -5.50 4.17
CA MET A 116 -12.28 -6.46 3.82
C MET A 116 -11.91 -7.32 2.61
N LEU A 117 -11.27 -6.74 1.59
CA LEU A 117 -10.80 -7.50 0.43
C LEU A 117 -9.50 -8.25 0.69
N ALA A 118 -8.73 -7.88 1.72
CA ALA A 118 -7.42 -8.44 1.98
C ALA A 118 -7.47 -9.98 2.12
N ALA A 119 -8.48 -10.52 2.80
CA ALA A 119 -8.61 -11.97 3.01
C ALA A 119 -8.87 -12.77 1.72
N THR A 120 -9.50 -12.15 0.72
CA THR A 120 -9.90 -12.81 -0.54
C THR A 120 -9.15 -12.28 -1.75
N ARG A 121 -8.19 -11.37 -1.57
CA ARG A 121 -7.47 -10.69 -2.64
C ARG A 121 -6.78 -11.65 -3.62
N THR A 122 -6.28 -12.78 -3.12
CA THR A 122 -5.58 -13.81 -3.93
C THR A 122 -6.52 -14.86 -4.55
N ALA A 123 -7.82 -14.75 -4.34
CA ALA A 123 -8.79 -15.74 -4.83
C ALA A 123 -8.91 -15.69 -6.36
N THR A 124 -8.99 -14.48 -6.94
CA THR A 124 -9.09 -14.26 -8.39
C THR A 124 -8.27 -13.04 -8.81
N ILE A 125 -8.04 -12.89 -10.12
CA ILE A 125 -7.30 -11.74 -10.66
C ILE A 125 -8.08 -10.46 -10.42
N GLU A 126 -9.40 -10.50 -10.60
CA GLU A 126 -10.31 -9.38 -10.41
C GLU A 126 -10.30 -8.90 -8.96
N ASN A 127 -10.25 -9.83 -7.99
CA ASN A 127 -10.12 -9.47 -6.58
C ASN A 127 -8.80 -8.76 -6.29
N MET A 128 -7.70 -9.20 -6.90
CA MET A 128 -6.40 -8.56 -6.73
C MET A 128 -6.35 -7.19 -7.40
N GLU A 129 -6.91 -7.05 -8.60
CA GLU A 129 -7.05 -5.78 -9.31
C GLU A 129 -7.87 -4.78 -8.49
N GLN A 130 -9.01 -5.22 -7.95
CA GLN A 130 -9.86 -4.38 -7.12
C GLN A 130 -9.17 -4.00 -5.81
N TYR A 131 -8.42 -4.91 -5.20
CA TYR A 131 -7.61 -4.65 -4.01
C TYR A 131 -6.57 -3.54 -4.29
N PHE A 132 -5.77 -3.68 -5.35
CA PHE A 132 -4.78 -2.66 -5.74
C PHE A 132 -5.42 -1.32 -6.11
N LYS A 133 -6.54 -1.34 -6.82
CA LYS A 133 -7.28 -0.12 -7.16
C LYS A 133 -7.74 0.66 -5.92
N LEU A 134 -8.22 -0.03 -4.89
CA LEU A 134 -8.60 0.62 -3.64
C LEU A 134 -7.39 1.20 -2.90
N GLN A 135 -6.24 0.52 -2.92
CA GLN A 135 -4.99 1.06 -2.36
C GLN A 135 -4.57 2.33 -3.09
N GLU A 136 -4.56 2.33 -4.43
CA GLU A 136 -4.20 3.49 -5.25
C GLU A 136 -5.16 4.67 -5.04
N ILE A 137 -6.46 4.41 -4.90
CA ILE A 137 -7.45 5.45 -4.55
C ILE A 137 -7.15 6.06 -3.17
N ALA A 138 -6.85 5.23 -2.17
CA ALA A 138 -6.53 5.70 -0.83
C ALA A 138 -5.25 6.56 -0.84
N GLU A 139 -4.20 6.13 -1.54
CA GLU A 139 -2.95 6.87 -1.71
C GLU A 139 -3.16 8.21 -2.43
N ALA A 140 -3.93 8.22 -3.51
CA ALA A 140 -4.24 9.44 -4.26
C ALA A 140 -5.00 10.46 -3.39
N LYS A 141 -5.98 10.00 -2.59
CA LYS A 141 -6.69 10.86 -1.63
C LYS A 141 -5.74 11.50 -0.61
N MET A 142 -4.75 10.76 -0.11
CA MET A 142 -3.75 11.32 0.82
C MET A 142 -2.90 12.40 0.18
N GLN A 143 -2.51 12.22 -1.08
CA GLN A 143 -1.72 13.21 -1.79
C GLN A 143 -2.50 14.52 -1.96
N VAL A 144 -3.78 14.43 -2.36
CA VAL A 144 -4.68 15.60 -2.47
C VAL A 144 -4.83 16.32 -1.12
N VAL A 145 -4.92 15.57 -0.02
CA VAL A 145 -5.00 16.14 1.33
C VAL A 145 -3.74 16.95 1.65
N ASN A 146 -2.54 16.40 1.39
CA ASN A 146 -1.28 17.10 1.63
C ASN A 146 -1.15 18.37 0.77
N ASP A 147 -1.46 18.28 -0.52
CA ASP A 147 -1.41 19.41 -1.45
C ASP A 147 -2.37 20.54 -1.03
N SER A 148 -3.52 20.19 -0.45
CA SER A 148 -4.48 21.16 0.09
C SER A 148 -3.93 21.95 1.29
N VAL A 149 -3.20 21.29 2.19
CA VAL A 149 -2.57 21.97 3.35
C VAL A 149 -1.47 22.91 2.88
N ASP A 150 -0.59 22.46 1.97
CA ASP A 150 0.48 23.28 1.41
C ASP A 150 -0.08 24.52 0.68
N ALA A 151 -1.18 24.35 -0.08
CA ALA A 151 -1.84 25.46 -0.74
C ALA A 151 -2.47 26.45 0.26
N ALA A 152 -3.05 25.96 1.36
CA ALA A 152 -3.62 26.80 2.41
C ALA A 152 -2.52 27.59 3.15
N GLN A 153 -1.38 26.95 3.42
CA GLN A 153 -0.20 27.56 4.02
C GLN A 153 0.31 28.73 3.16
N LYS A 154 0.47 28.52 1.84
CA LYS A 154 0.92 29.56 0.91
C LYS A 154 -0.03 30.76 0.88
N ARG A 155 -1.34 30.52 0.92
CA ARG A 155 -2.35 31.59 0.99
C ARG A 155 -2.25 32.38 2.29
N PHE A 156 -2.07 31.69 3.41
CA PHE A 156 -1.90 32.31 4.72
C PHE A 156 -0.65 33.20 4.75
N ALA A 157 0.48 32.68 4.31
CA ALA A 157 1.73 33.44 4.26
C ALA A 157 1.60 34.71 3.42
N LYS A 158 0.95 34.63 2.26
CA LYS A 158 0.68 35.80 1.42
C LYS A 158 -0.18 36.85 2.13
N ARG A 159 -1.25 36.44 2.83
CA ARG A 159 -2.15 37.38 3.53
C ARG A 159 -1.50 38.08 4.71
N HIS A 160 -0.56 37.40 5.38
CA HIS A 160 0.14 37.92 6.57
C HIS A 160 1.56 38.39 6.27
N ASN A 161 1.88 38.66 5.00
CA ASN A 161 3.19 39.14 4.52
C ASN A 161 4.39 38.32 5.04
N MET A 162 4.20 37.00 5.16
CA MET A 162 5.24 36.09 5.59
C MET A 162 6.07 35.59 4.41
N THR A 163 7.37 35.48 4.62
CA THR A 163 8.26 34.72 3.74
C THR A 163 8.36 33.29 4.26
N ILE A 164 7.93 32.31 3.47
CA ILE A 164 8.15 30.89 3.79
C ILE A 164 9.58 30.53 3.37
N SER A 165 10.45 30.27 4.34
CA SER A 165 11.75 29.64 4.07
C SER A 165 11.54 28.20 3.60
N GLU A 166 12.47 27.67 2.82
CA GLU A 166 12.42 26.26 2.43
C GLU A 166 12.32 25.36 3.67
N ASP A 167 11.48 24.33 3.59
CA ASP A 167 11.36 23.27 4.58
C ASP A 167 11.97 21.99 3.99
N PRO A 168 13.27 21.72 4.22
CA PRO A 168 13.94 20.56 3.65
C PRO A 168 13.29 19.25 4.09
N GLU A 169 12.78 19.19 5.33
CA GLU A 169 12.13 18.00 5.86
C GLU A 169 10.78 17.78 5.19
N GLY A 170 9.90 18.79 5.16
CA GLY A 170 8.60 18.69 4.49
C GLY A 170 8.72 18.33 3.02
N LYS A 171 9.68 18.96 2.30
CA LYS A 171 9.98 18.63 0.89
C LYS A 171 10.43 17.18 0.73
N ARG A 172 11.29 16.68 1.62
CA ARG A 172 11.72 15.27 1.62
C ARG A 172 10.55 14.32 1.86
N LEU A 173 9.69 14.60 2.84
CA LEU A 173 8.52 13.77 3.16
C LEU A 173 7.54 13.72 1.97
N ALA A 174 7.23 14.88 1.37
CA ALA A 174 6.34 14.96 0.20
C ALA A 174 6.90 14.24 -1.03
N ASN A 175 8.21 14.39 -1.30
CA ASN A 175 8.87 13.64 -2.37
C ASN A 175 8.81 12.13 -2.16
N TYR A 176 9.00 11.68 -0.91
CA TYR A 176 8.93 10.28 -0.56
C TYR A 176 7.52 9.71 -0.79
N MET A 177 6.46 10.41 -0.36
CA MET A 177 5.08 9.99 -0.61
C MET A 177 4.78 9.80 -2.09
N ARG A 178 5.19 10.76 -2.93
CA ARG A 178 5.03 10.66 -4.39
C ARG A 178 5.79 9.47 -4.97
N GLN A 179 7.02 9.25 -4.51
CA GLN A 179 7.82 8.11 -4.95
C GLN A 179 7.17 6.78 -4.58
N VAL A 180 6.62 6.63 -3.37
CA VAL A 180 5.91 5.40 -2.96
C VAL A 180 4.73 5.11 -3.89
N SER A 181 3.89 6.10 -4.17
CA SER A 181 2.71 5.89 -5.02
C SER A 181 3.11 5.51 -6.45
N GLU A 182 4.16 6.14 -6.99
CA GLU A 182 4.73 5.80 -8.30
C GLU A 182 5.23 4.35 -8.33
N VAL A 183 5.95 3.93 -7.27
CA VAL A 183 6.50 2.57 -7.13
C VAL A 183 5.39 1.54 -7.00
N ASN A 184 4.40 1.77 -6.13
CA ASN A 184 3.28 0.86 -5.91
C ASN A 184 2.48 0.67 -7.21
N THR A 185 2.16 1.75 -7.91
CA THR A 185 1.47 1.70 -9.22
C THR A 185 2.23 0.84 -10.24
N TYR A 186 3.55 1.00 -10.32
CA TYR A 186 4.39 0.19 -11.20
C TYR A 186 4.39 -1.28 -10.77
N GLN A 187 4.58 -1.52 -9.47
CA GLN A 187 4.63 -2.85 -8.89
C GLN A 187 3.33 -3.62 -9.09
N HIS A 188 2.17 -2.99 -8.84
CA HIS A 188 0.86 -3.60 -9.04
C HIS A 188 0.67 -4.11 -10.46
N LYS A 189 1.05 -3.31 -11.48
CA LYS A 189 0.94 -3.70 -12.89
C LYS A 189 1.79 -4.92 -13.23
N VAL A 190 3.05 -4.94 -12.77
CA VAL A 190 3.96 -6.08 -13.01
C VAL A 190 3.49 -7.32 -12.26
N TYR A 191 3.06 -7.15 -11.00
CA TYR A 191 2.56 -8.22 -10.15
C TYR A 191 1.30 -8.86 -10.72
N LEU A 192 0.32 -8.07 -11.17
CA LEU A 192 -0.94 -8.61 -11.73
C LEU A 192 -0.70 -9.55 -12.91
N ALA A 193 0.20 -9.17 -13.82
CA ALA A 193 0.55 -10.02 -14.96
C ALA A 193 1.20 -11.34 -14.52
N GLN A 194 2.08 -11.32 -13.51
CA GLN A 194 2.66 -12.54 -12.95
C GLN A 194 1.63 -13.38 -12.19
N PHE A 195 0.78 -12.74 -11.40
CA PHE A 195 -0.26 -13.38 -10.59
C PHE A 195 -1.27 -14.12 -11.47
N ARG A 196 -1.59 -13.57 -12.66
CA ARG A 196 -2.37 -14.24 -13.71
C ARG A 196 -1.78 -15.61 -14.06
N ILE A 197 -0.47 -15.67 -14.27
CA ILE A 197 0.24 -16.91 -14.62
C ILE A 197 0.29 -17.88 -13.44
N GLU A 198 0.51 -17.39 -12.24
CA GLU A 198 0.51 -18.22 -11.03
C GLU A 198 -0.83 -18.94 -10.83
N LYS A 199 -1.95 -18.22 -10.99
CA LYS A 199 -3.29 -18.80 -10.87
C LYS A 199 -3.59 -19.83 -11.96
N ALA A 200 -3.24 -19.54 -13.21
CA ALA A 200 -3.43 -20.47 -14.30
C ALA A 200 -2.55 -21.72 -14.14
N ASN A 201 -1.30 -21.54 -13.71
CA ASN A 201 -0.37 -22.62 -13.47
C ASN A 201 -0.79 -23.52 -12.30
N ALA A 202 -1.35 -22.95 -11.22
CA ALA A 202 -1.89 -23.73 -10.11
C ALA A 202 -2.95 -24.73 -10.58
N ARG A 203 -3.87 -24.30 -11.46
CA ARG A 203 -4.88 -25.19 -12.07
C ARG A 203 -4.25 -26.32 -12.88
N LEU A 204 -3.17 -26.03 -13.61
CA LEU A 204 -2.43 -27.03 -14.38
C LEU A 204 -1.79 -28.07 -13.46
N THR A 205 -1.15 -27.61 -12.37
CA THR A 205 -0.56 -28.48 -11.35
C THR A 205 -1.61 -29.32 -10.61
N ASP A 206 -2.75 -28.73 -10.26
CA ASP A 206 -3.85 -29.45 -9.61
C ASP A 206 -4.39 -30.59 -10.50
N ALA A 207 -4.61 -30.32 -11.79
CA ALA A 207 -5.04 -31.33 -12.75
C ALA A 207 -3.99 -32.43 -12.99
N LEU A 208 -2.71 -32.05 -13.02
CA LEU A 208 -1.60 -32.98 -13.11
C LEU A 208 -1.57 -33.93 -11.91
N ASN A 209 -1.70 -33.39 -10.70
CA ASN A 209 -1.73 -34.16 -9.45
C ASN A 209 -2.95 -35.08 -9.37
N ALA A 210 -4.10 -34.62 -9.87
CA ALA A 210 -5.31 -35.43 -9.99
C ALA A 210 -5.22 -36.52 -11.07
N GLN A 211 -4.15 -36.52 -11.88
CA GLN A 211 -3.99 -37.38 -13.07
C GLN A 211 -5.17 -37.28 -14.05
N ASP A 212 -5.80 -36.10 -14.11
CA ASP A 212 -6.96 -35.83 -14.97
C ASP A 212 -6.47 -35.16 -16.26
N ALA A 213 -6.33 -35.95 -17.33
CA ALA A 213 -5.85 -35.49 -18.63
C ALA A 213 -6.78 -34.44 -19.27
N ALA A 214 -8.10 -34.54 -19.04
CA ALA A 214 -9.06 -33.61 -19.59
C ALA A 214 -8.98 -32.25 -18.87
N ALA A 215 -8.96 -32.27 -17.53
CA ALA A 215 -8.77 -31.05 -16.74
C ALA A 215 -7.40 -30.41 -17.02
N PHE A 216 -6.35 -31.23 -17.23
CA PHE A 216 -5.02 -30.74 -17.55
C PHE A 216 -4.99 -30.01 -18.90
N GLU A 217 -5.66 -30.54 -19.92
CA GLU A 217 -5.76 -29.87 -21.21
C GLU A 217 -6.52 -28.54 -21.13
N GLN A 218 -7.63 -28.50 -20.38
CA GLN A 218 -8.37 -27.26 -20.14
C GLN A 218 -7.50 -26.22 -19.41
N ALA A 219 -6.78 -26.63 -18.36
CA ALA A 219 -5.86 -25.76 -17.64
C ALA A 219 -4.69 -25.28 -18.53
N ARG A 220 -4.19 -26.14 -19.43
CA ARG A 220 -3.13 -25.79 -20.39
C ARG A 220 -3.58 -24.71 -21.36
N LEU A 221 -4.77 -24.87 -21.94
CA LEU A 221 -5.35 -23.88 -22.86
C LEU A 221 -5.56 -22.54 -22.17
N GLN A 222 -6.05 -22.55 -20.93
CA GLN A 222 -6.19 -21.35 -20.12
C GLN A 222 -4.81 -20.69 -19.86
N LEU A 223 -3.79 -21.47 -19.51
CA LEU A 223 -2.44 -20.96 -19.29
C LEU A 223 -1.85 -20.32 -20.56
N VAL A 224 -2.12 -20.86 -21.76
CA VAL A 224 -1.72 -20.25 -23.04
C VAL A 224 -2.37 -18.87 -23.21
N GLN A 225 -3.68 -18.76 -22.99
CA GLN A 225 -4.43 -17.50 -23.11
C GLN A 225 -3.95 -16.46 -22.08
N ASP A 226 -3.77 -16.88 -20.83
CA ASP A 226 -3.28 -16.03 -19.76
C ASP A 226 -1.84 -15.56 -20.01
N ALA A 227 -0.99 -16.42 -20.57
CA ALA A 227 0.37 -16.04 -20.96
C ALA A 227 0.41 -15.03 -22.11
N GLN A 228 -0.51 -15.10 -23.07
CA GLN A 228 -0.64 -14.10 -24.13
C GLN A 228 -1.08 -12.74 -23.56
N THR A 229 -2.06 -12.76 -22.67
CA THR A 229 -2.56 -11.56 -21.98
C THR A 229 -1.45 -10.91 -21.15
N ALA A 230 -0.81 -11.68 -20.26
CA ALA A 230 0.28 -11.18 -19.41
C ALA A 230 1.48 -10.68 -20.24
N THR A 231 1.78 -11.32 -21.37
CA THR A 231 2.83 -10.86 -22.30
C THR A 231 2.49 -9.49 -22.88
N THR A 232 1.23 -9.27 -23.25
CA THR A 232 0.73 -7.99 -23.79
C THR A 232 0.79 -6.90 -22.71
N GLU A 233 0.26 -7.19 -21.51
CA GLU A 233 0.28 -6.29 -20.35
C GLU A 233 1.72 -5.87 -20.02
N LEU A 234 2.64 -6.83 -19.87
CA LEU A 234 4.04 -6.56 -19.56
C LEU A 234 4.77 -5.82 -20.69
N SER A 235 4.37 -6.00 -21.96
CA SER A 235 4.97 -5.30 -23.11
C SER A 235 4.62 -3.81 -23.10
N ALA A 236 3.42 -3.45 -22.64
CA ALA A 236 2.96 -2.06 -22.52
C ALA A 236 3.63 -1.31 -21.36
N ILE A 237 4.20 -2.01 -20.37
CA ILE A 237 4.89 -1.39 -19.24
C ILE A 237 6.28 -0.93 -19.68
N ALA A 238 6.51 0.39 -19.73
CA ALA A 238 7.82 0.99 -19.93
C ALA A 238 8.77 0.68 -18.75
N PRO A 239 10.10 0.73 -18.90
CA PRO A 239 11.01 0.65 -17.75
C PRO A 239 10.68 1.73 -16.71
N PHE A 240 10.78 1.40 -15.43
CA PHE A 240 10.53 2.36 -14.35
C PHE A 240 11.47 3.55 -14.47
N ARG A 241 10.90 4.76 -14.48
CA ARG A 241 11.59 6.03 -14.75
C ARG A 241 12.48 5.99 -16.00
N GLY A 242 12.06 5.24 -17.01
CA GLY A 242 12.74 5.10 -18.30
C GLY A 242 14.02 4.27 -18.31
N LYS A 243 14.45 3.72 -17.16
CA LYS A 243 15.75 3.04 -17.05
C LYS A 243 15.70 1.66 -16.39
N ASP A 244 14.85 1.49 -15.39
CA ASP A 244 14.87 0.27 -14.57
C ASP A 244 13.82 -0.72 -15.04
N ALA A 245 14.28 -1.70 -15.81
CA ALA A 245 13.45 -2.73 -16.41
C ALA A 245 13.48 -4.05 -15.63
N GLN A 246 14.32 -4.19 -14.61
CA GLN A 246 14.71 -5.51 -14.08
C GLN A 246 13.53 -6.31 -13.55
N TYR A 247 12.66 -5.68 -12.76
CA TYR A 247 11.48 -6.35 -12.18
C TYR A 247 10.49 -6.81 -13.26
N ARG A 248 10.16 -5.93 -14.21
CA ARG A 248 9.29 -6.24 -15.35
C ARG A 248 9.88 -7.34 -16.22
N ASP A 249 11.17 -7.30 -16.51
CA ASP A 249 11.82 -8.26 -17.39
C ASP A 249 11.94 -9.64 -16.72
N ALA A 250 12.12 -9.69 -15.40
CA ALA A 250 12.04 -10.95 -14.65
C ALA A 250 10.63 -11.57 -14.75
N ALA A 251 9.57 -10.76 -14.62
CA ALA A 251 8.19 -11.22 -14.85
C ALA A 251 7.99 -11.73 -16.29
N ARG A 252 8.47 -10.99 -17.30
CA ARG A 252 8.40 -11.41 -18.72
C ARG A 252 9.07 -12.76 -18.96
N ASN A 253 10.23 -12.99 -18.35
CA ASN A 253 10.94 -14.28 -18.48
C ASN A 253 10.12 -15.43 -17.88
N LEU A 254 9.48 -15.21 -16.72
CA LEU A 254 8.61 -16.20 -16.09
C LEU A 254 7.37 -16.50 -16.95
N VAL A 255 6.73 -15.47 -17.51
CA VAL A 255 5.57 -15.62 -18.43
C VAL A 255 5.98 -16.37 -19.69
N LYS A 256 7.12 -16.00 -20.30
CA LYS A 256 7.64 -16.65 -21.51
C LYS A 256 7.93 -18.13 -21.28
N PHE A 257 8.46 -18.48 -20.12
CA PHE A 257 8.68 -19.88 -19.76
C PHE A 257 7.37 -20.67 -19.70
N HIS A 258 6.34 -20.16 -19.01
CA HIS A 258 5.03 -20.81 -18.94
C HIS A 258 4.33 -20.89 -20.31
N ALA A 259 4.46 -19.86 -21.14
CA ALA A 259 3.98 -19.87 -22.52
C ALA A 259 4.65 -20.98 -23.34
N ALA A 260 5.97 -21.10 -23.26
CA ALA A 260 6.72 -22.12 -23.98
C ALA A 260 6.39 -23.53 -23.46
N PHE A 261 6.28 -23.70 -22.14
CA PHE A 261 5.93 -24.98 -21.53
C PHE A 261 4.55 -25.47 -21.94
N SER A 262 3.54 -24.60 -21.83
CA SER A 262 2.14 -24.90 -22.17
C SER A 262 1.92 -25.16 -23.67
N ALA A 263 2.75 -24.58 -24.53
CA ALA A 263 2.69 -24.81 -25.97
C ALA A 263 3.39 -26.10 -26.43
N ASN A 264 4.47 -26.53 -25.75
CA ASN A 264 5.36 -27.57 -26.28
C ASN A 264 5.39 -28.86 -25.44
N GLN A 265 5.69 -28.77 -24.15
CA GLN A 265 5.83 -29.94 -23.28
C GLN A 265 4.49 -30.41 -22.72
N ALA A 266 3.62 -29.49 -22.32
CA ALA A 266 2.34 -29.83 -21.72
C ALA A 266 1.43 -30.70 -22.64
N PRO A 267 1.32 -30.45 -23.97
CA PRO A 267 0.54 -31.34 -24.84
C PRO A 267 1.07 -32.78 -24.83
N GLN A 268 2.40 -32.94 -24.83
CA GLN A 268 3.02 -34.27 -24.76
C GLN A 268 2.80 -34.94 -23.40
N MET A 269 2.77 -34.17 -22.31
CA MET A 269 2.41 -34.69 -20.99
C MET A 269 0.97 -35.17 -20.97
N LYS A 270 0.04 -34.41 -21.54
CA LYS A 270 -1.37 -34.79 -21.68
C LYS A 270 -1.50 -36.13 -22.42
N ASP A 271 -0.82 -36.27 -23.56
CA ASP A 271 -0.89 -37.51 -24.36
C ASP A 271 -0.39 -38.72 -23.54
N LEU A 272 0.65 -38.54 -22.71
CA LEU A 272 1.16 -39.57 -21.81
C LEU A 272 0.17 -39.88 -20.67
N MET A 273 -0.53 -38.89 -20.13
CA MET A 273 -1.56 -39.08 -19.11
C MET A 273 -2.75 -39.92 -19.63
N GLU A 274 -3.17 -39.72 -20.87
CA GLU A 274 -4.30 -40.47 -21.47
C GLU A 274 -3.98 -41.96 -21.66
N ARG A 275 -2.71 -42.30 -21.89
CA ARG A 275 -2.24 -43.68 -22.07
C ARG A 275 -1.54 -44.23 -20.83
N LYS A 276 -1.82 -43.71 -19.64
CA LYS A 276 -1.10 -44.03 -18.39
C LYS A 276 -0.98 -45.54 -18.09
N ASP A 277 -1.98 -46.32 -18.50
CA ASP A 277 -2.00 -47.79 -18.28
C ASP A 277 -1.12 -48.57 -19.28
N ARG A 278 -0.51 -47.90 -20.26
CA ARG A 278 0.30 -48.47 -21.35
C ARG A 278 1.64 -47.75 -21.52
N LEU A 279 2.15 -47.15 -20.46
CA LEU A 279 3.43 -46.44 -20.51
C LEU A 279 4.59 -47.44 -20.59
N THR A 280 5.52 -47.15 -21.49
CA THR A 280 6.83 -47.79 -21.52
C THR A 280 7.76 -47.11 -20.51
N LYS A 281 8.90 -47.73 -20.21
CA LYS A 281 9.98 -47.08 -19.44
C LYS A 281 10.40 -45.75 -20.07
N ALA A 282 10.55 -45.70 -21.39
CA ALA A 282 10.92 -44.49 -22.11
C ALA A 282 9.88 -43.38 -21.98
N ASP A 283 8.58 -43.73 -21.96
CA ASP A 283 7.51 -42.77 -21.73
C ASP A 283 7.56 -42.18 -20.31
N ALA A 284 7.77 -43.04 -19.30
CA ALA A 284 7.92 -42.61 -17.92
C ALA A 284 9.15 -41.70 -17.73
N ASP A 285 10.29 -42.08 -18.33
CA ASP A 285 11.52 -41.27 -18.30
C ASP A 285 11.31 -39.91 -18.97
N LYS A 286 10.59 -39.87 -20.10
CA LYS A 286 10.24 -38.62 -20.79
C LYS A 286 9.32 -37.72 -19.94
N PHE A 287 8.28 -38.29 -19.33
CA PHE A 287 7.36 -37.56 -18.45
C PHE A 287 8.10 -36.96 -17.25
N ASN A 288 8.94 -37.76 -16.60
CA ASN A 288 9.79 -37.32 -15.49
C ASN A 288 10.78 -36.23 -15.94
N GLY A 289 11.34 -36.35 -17.15
CA GLY A 289 12.19 -35.33 -17.75
C GLY A 289 11.50 -33.97 -17.92
N PHE A 290 10.23 -33.97 -18.34
CA PHE A 290 9.42 -32.75 -18.40
C PHE A 290 9.18 -32.14 -17.03
N ILE A 291 8.80 -32.94 -16.03
CA ILE A 291 8.60 -32.48 -14.65
C ILE A 291 9.89 -31.89 -14.08
N ASN A 292 11.02 -32.56 -14.24
CA ASN A 292 12.31 -32.10 -13.72
C ASN A 292 12.74 -30.78 -14.36
N THR A 293 12.60 -30.67 -15.69
CA THR A 293 12.89 -29.43 -16.42
C THR A 293 11.98 -28.31 -15.95
N TYR A 294 10.68 -28.59 -15.81
CA TYR A 294 9.71 -27.63 -15.35
C TYR A 294 10.04 -27.12 -13.95
N ASN A 295 10.22 -28.03 -12.98
CA ASN A 295 10.49 -27.68 -11.59
C ASN A 295 11.77 -26.85 -11.45
N SER A 296 12.85 -27.26 -12.12
CA SER A 296 14.15 -26.56 -12.06
C SER A 296 14.07 -25.16 -12.65
N GLN A 297 13.51 -25.00 -13.85
CA GLN A 297 13.41 -23.69 -14.50
C GLN A 297 12.40 -22.78 -13.80
N ASN A 298 11.25 -23.32 -13.38
CA ASN A 298 10.24 -22.57 -12.67
C ASN A 298 10.79 -22.01 -11.35
N GLN A 299 11.44 -22.84 -10.54
CA GLN A 299 12.05 -22.41 -9.28
C GLN A 299 13.08 -21.30 -9.50
N LYS A 300 13.95 -21.45 -10.52
CA LYS A 300 14.96 -20.45 -10.87
C LYS A 300 14.32 -19.11 -11.26
N LEU A 301 13.29 -19.14 -12.10
CA LEU A 301 12.63 -17.93 -12.59
C LEU A 301 11.79 -17.24 -11.51
N ILE A 302 11.11 -18.01 -10.64
CA ILE A 302 10.42 -17.47 -9.47
C ILE A 302 11.41 -16.79 -8.53
N ALA A 303 12.55 -17.41 -8.25
CA ALA A 303 13.59 -16.79 -7.42
C ALA A 303 14.10 -15.48 -8.03
N ALA A 304 14.36 -15.45 -9.34
CA ALA A 304 14.79 -14.24 -10.05
C ALA A 304 13.72 -13.13 -10.02
N TYR A 305 12.44 -13.48 -10.21
CA TYR A 305 11.31 -12.56 -10.11
C TYR A 305 11.18 -11.96 -8.71
N ASN A 306 11.18 -12.81 -7.68
CA ASN A 306 11.07 -12.37 -6.28
C ASN A 306 12.26 -11.48 -5.89
N GLN A 307 13.48 -11.86 -6.28
CA GLN A 307 14.67 -11.06 -6.04
C GLN A 307 14.55 -9.69 -6.73
N ALA A 308 14.16 -9.66 -8.01
CA ALA A 308 14.02 -8.41 -8.75
C ALA A 308 12.94 -7.50 -8.14
N GLY A 309 11.81 -8.06 -7.69
CA GLY A 309 10.76 -7.33 -6.98
C GLY A 309 11.23 -6.75 -5.65
N ASN A 310 11.91 -7.57 -4.83
CA ASN A 310 12.47 -7.12 -3.55
C ASN A 310 13.54 -6.03 -3.74
N THR A 311 14.43 -6.20 -4.72
CA THR A 311 15.45 -5.20 -5.07
C THR A 311 14.80 -3.90 -5.56
N PHE A 312 13.78 -3.99 -6.42
CA PHE A 312 13.02 -2.84 -6.89
C PHE A 312 12.40 -2.06 -5.72
N GLN A 313 11.68 -2.76 -4.83
CA GLN A 313 11.04 -2.14 -3.68
C GLN A 313 12.06 -1.52 -2.71
N ALA A 314 13.15 -2.22 -2.39
CA ALA A 314 14.21 -1.70 -1.53
C ALA A 314 14.94 -0.48 -2.12
N THR A 315 15.08 -0.42 -3.45
CA THR A 315 15.74 0.68 -4.15
C THR A 315 14.92 1.97 -4.10
N TYR A 316 13.60 1.86 -4.26
CA TYR A 316 12.72 3.04 -4.38
C TYR A 316 11.83 3.29 -3.16
N ILE A 317 11.76 2.40 -2.19
CA ILE A 317 11.09 2.62 -0.91
C ILE A 317 12.10 2.27 0.18
N PRO A 318 13.06 3.16 0.51
CA PRO A 318 14.04 2.83 1.53
C PRO A 318 13.40 2.73 2.91
N VAL A 319 13.99 1.94 3.81
CA VAL A 319 13.45 1.78 5.17
C VAL A 319 13.44 3.12 5.89
N PHE A 320 12.27 3.54 6.36
CA PHE A 320 12.09 4.76 7.13
C PHE A 320 12.25 4.43 8.62
N ASN A 321 13.50 4.52 9.10
CA ASN A 321 13.85 4.53 10.51
C ASN A 321 14.15 5.98 10.89
N ASP A 322 13.32 6.61 11.73
CA ASP A 322 13.69 7.88 12.38
C ASP A 322 14.84 7.63 13.36
#